data_AF-A0A8H3HLV6-F1
#
_entry.id   AF-A0A8H3HLV6-F1
#
_cell.length_a   1.000
_cell.length_b   1.000
_cell.length_c   1.000
_cell.angle_alpha   90.00
_cell.angle_beta   90.00
_cell.angle_gamma   90.00
#
_symmetry.space_group_name_H-M   'P 1'
#
loop_
_entity.id
_entity.type
_entity.pdbx_description
1 polymer ?
#
loop_
_entity_poly.entity_id
_entity_poly.type
_entity_poly.pdbx_seq_one_letter_code
_entity_poly.pdbx_strand_id
1 'polypeptide(L)'
;MATRPVEEKDANSQSEAKTLDLLELDDLLLFEDGDIHDLKLKDPRRRLIHQGSLKYKSARKEYRVFLLDHVWMVTKPKVVGGRERLRMIDHPIPVQLLQVSSEPTRQTIFGCVPLGKPCYRLCFSSRGKRFNKGKALTFLCPTAEEAKIWTEAVNAQRDANRQSTDSNVLKLGQDMLKGNGEIKVNCAALYDNDQIIAYGTADGVYFQPQNGRPRKAIDLTDVRHIEVLEDLSLLAVQAERSVFTFPLDALDQFDRMNRMSRIANGQASFFKAGTCMGRTMVCIVKATSSSSNVKALERSEPLPESNLLVNRKLKTSLRDKATKLKVFKEFRLPTELYSIQFLKTKLCAAGATGFEVIDLETLDTQVLLDPADNALSFVRQYKHPRPLCVYGVRNEFLVCYREFAFFVNKSGWKSDKDVVIHWEGTPTACALHYPYIAAFSPNFVEIRHLDDGSLVQVIHENNVQCLYTESSPLRTSIGDPASQAPSSSNNSTLVSCANKAMFLTSSSR
;
A
#
# COMPACT_ATOMS: atom_id res chain seq x y z
N MET A 1 -32.95 61.62 -51.51
CA MET A 1 -32.09 60.41 -51.56
C MET A 1 -31.20 60.44 -50.34
N ALA A 2 -31.53 59.59 -49.36
CA ALA A 2 -30.76 59.41 -48.14
C ALA A 2 -29.94 58.12 -48.26
N THR A 3 -28.63 58.20 -48.07
CA THR A 3 -27.74 57.04 -47.95
C THR A 3 -27.38 56.83 -46.49
N ARG A 4 -27.79 55.66 -45.97
CA ARG A 4 -27.54 55.17 -44.61
C ARG A 4 -26.06 54.79 -44.42
N PRO A 5 -25.51 54.92 -43.20
CA PRO A 5 -24.24 54.29 -42.86
C PRO A 5 -24.43 52.79 -42.58
N VAL A 6 -23.42 52.00 -42.95
CA VAL A 6 -23.33 50.56 -42.73
C VAL A 6 -22.85 50.33 -41.29
N GLU A 7 -23.66 49.64 -40.48
CA GLU A 7 -23.27 49.13 -39.16
C GLU A 7 -22.32 47.94 -39.33
N GLU A 8 -21.07 48.09 -38.86
CA GLU A 8 -20.19 46.98 -38.55
C GLU A 8 -20.72 46.24 -37.32
N LYS A 9 -21.18 45.00 -37.52
CA LYS A 9 -21.49 44.07 -36.44
C LYS A 9 -20.20 43.42 -35.95
N ASP A 10 -19.67 43.93 -34.83
CA ASP A 10 -18.71 43.20 -34.01
C ASP A 10 -19.39 41.98 -33.37
N ALA A 11 -19.13 40.80 -33.94
CA ALA A 11 -19.47 39.51 -33.36
C ALA A 11 -18.40 39.09 -32.36
N ASN A 12 -18.43 39.66 -31.15
CA ASN A 12 -17.62 39.17 -30.04
C ASN A 12 -18.47 38.22 -29.17
N SER A 13 -18.64 36.97 -29.62
CA SER A 13 -19.22 35.91 -28.79
C SER A 13 -18.13 35.23 -27.96
N GLN A 14 -17.67 35.90 -26.90
CA GLN A 14 -17.00 35.20 -25.81
C GLN A 14 -18.08 34.41 -25.06
N SER A 15 -18.07 33.08 -25.19
CA SER A 15 -18.91 32.23 -24.36
C SER A 15 -18.39 32.27 -22.93
N GLU A 16 -18.91 33.17 -22.11
CA GLU A 16 -18.74 33.12 -20.66
C GLU A 16 -19.35 31.79 -20.17
N ALA A 17 -18.48 30.82 -19.86
CA ALA A 17 -18.92 29.55 -19.31
C ALA A 17 -19.48 29.80 -17.90
N LYS A 18 -20.82 29.70 -17.77
CA LYS A 18 -21.54 29.82 -16.49
C LYS A 18 -20.86 28.95 -15.43
N THR A 19 -20.45 29.57 -14.31
CA THR A 19 -19.96 28.85 -13.12
C THR A 19 -21.09 28.01 -12.56
N LEU A 20 -20.93 26.68 -12.59
CA LEU A 20 -21.90 25.74 -12.02
C LEU A 20 -21.69 25.65 -10.51
N ASP A 21 -22.79 25.61 -9.76
CA ASP A 21 -22.75 25.25 -8.33
C ASP A 21 -22.50 23.74 -8.18
N LEU A 22 -21.92 23.31 -7.05
CA LEU A 22 -21.58 21.91 -6.79
C LEU A 22 -22.81 21.00 -6.74
N LEU A 23 -23.94 21.51 -6.26
CA LEU A 23 -25.21 20.78 -6.24
C LEU A 23 -25.79 20.61 -7.64
N GLU A 24 -25.72 21.67 -8.47
CA GLU A 24 -26.11 21.59 -9.88
C GLU A 24 -25.21 20.60 -10.64
N LEU A 25 -23.92 20.57 -10.32
CA LEU A 25 -22.97 19.64 -10.92
C LEU A 25 -23.27 18.18 -10.52
N ASP A 26 -23.55 17.92 -9.24
CA ASP A 26 -23.94 16.58 -8.74
C ASP A 26 -25.16 16.04 -9.49
N ASP A 27 -26.18 16.89 -9.68
CA ASP A 27 -27.37 16.51 -10.44
C ASP A 27 -27.04 16.23 -11.91
N LEU A 28 -26.13 16.98 -12.54
CA LEU A 28 -25.84 16.82 -13.98
C LEU A 28 -24.98 15.59 -14.31
N LEU A 29 -24.22 15.05 -13.35
CA LEU A 29 -23.26 13.98 -13.59
C LEU A 29 -23.95 12.64 -13.91
N LEU A 30 -23.41 11.95 -14.91
CA LEU A 30 -23.75 10.57 -15.25
C LEU A 30 -22.50 9.72 -15.20
N PHE A 31 -22.56 8.66 -14.39
CA PHE A 31 -21.55 7.63 -14.31
C PHE A 31 -21.82 6.54 -15.37
N GLU A 32 -20.79 5.79 -15.77
CA GLU A 32 -20.98 4.60 -16.60
C GLU A 32 -21.50 3.44 -15.73
N ASP A 33 -22.21 2.49 -16.36
CA ASP A 33 -22.83 1.36 -15.66
C ASP A 33 -21.77 0.56 -14.88
N GLY A 34 -21.84 0.59 -13.55
CA GLY A 34 -20.95 -0.12 -12.63
C GLY A 34 -19.86 0.74 -11.95
N ASP A 35 -19.65 1.98 -12.38
CA ASP A 35 -18.71 2.91 -11.74
C ASP A 35 -19.43 3.83 -10.76
N ILE A 36 -19.51 3.44 -9.48
CA ILE A 36 -19.95 4.36 -8.42
C ILE A 36 -18.72 5.11 -7.92
N HIS A 37 -18.71 6.42 -8.09
CA HIS A 37 -17.70 7.29 -7.50
C HIS A 37 -18.40 8.26 -6.55
N ASP A 38 -18.27 8.02 -5.25
CA ASP A 38 -18.71 9.00 -4.26
C ASP A 38 -17.73 10.19 -4.25
N LEU A 39 -18.05 11.19 -5.06
CA LEU A 39 -17.31 12.45 -5.14
C LEU A 39 -17.58 13.36 -3.92
N LYS A 40 -18.50 12.98 -3.03
CA LYS A 40 -18.89 13.75 -1.85
C LYS A 40 -19.18 15.23 -2.17
N LEU A 41 -19.83 15.51 -3.30
CA LEU A 41 -20.09 16.89 -3.76
C LEU A 41 -21.01 17.67 -2.82
N LYS A 42 -21.76 16.95 -1.95
CA LYS A 42 -22.63 17.52 -0.91
C LYS A 42 -21.91 17.90 0.38
N ASP A 43 -20.63 17.55 0.54
CA ASP A 43 -19.86 17.96 1.72
C ASP A 43 -19.61 19.48 1.64
N PRO A 44 -19.98 20.26 2.67
CA PRO A 44 -19.87 21.73 2.65
C PRO A 44 -18.42 22.23 2.54
N ARG A 45 -17.43 21.35 2.77
CA ARG A 45 -16.01 21.68 2.60
C ARG A 45 -15.57 21.63 1.13
N ARG A 46 -16.36 21.03 0.24
CA ARG A 46 -16.01 20.93 -1.19
C ARG A 46 -16.07 22.28 -1.86
N ARG A 47 -15.13 22.48 -2.79
CA ARG A 47 -15.01 23.73 -3.53
C ARG A 47 -14.64 23.44 -4.98
N LEU A 48 -15.34 24.07 -5.90
CA LEU A 48 -14.92 24.13 -7.30
C LEU A 48 -13.81 25.18 -7.42
N ILE A 49 -12.63 24.75 -7.86
CA ILE A 49 -11.43 25.59 -7.96
C ILE A 49 -11.31 26.17 -9.36
N HIS A 50 -11.53 25.35 -10.38
CA HIS A 50 -11.46 25.78 -11.77
C HIS A 50 -12.35 24.90 -12.67
N GLN A 51 -12.90 25.48 -13.72
CA GLN A 51 -13.65 24.76 -14.74
C GLN A 51 -13.38 25.36 -16.12
N GLY A 52 -13.44 24.54 -17.16
CA GLY A 52 -13.27 25.01 -18.53
C GLY A 52 -13.51 23.95 -19.59
N SER A 53 -13.61 24.40 -20.84
CA SER A 53 -13.81 23.56 -22.02
C SER A 53 -12.48 23.28 -22.70
N LEU A 54 -12.08 22.01 -22.78
CA LEU A 54 -10.84 21.59 -23.45
C LEU A 54 -11.13 20.70 -24.66
N LYS A 55 -10.34 20.87 -25.74
CA LYS A 55 -10.46 20.07 -26.97
C LYS A 55 -9.44 18.93 -26.96
N TYR A 56 -9.88 17.70 -27.21
CA TYR A 56 -8.97 16.54 -27.27
C TYR A 56 -8.16 16.53 -28.57
N LYS A 57 -7.06 15.76 -28.59
CA LYS A 57 -6.02 15.57 -29.65
C LYS A 57 -6.39 15.84 -31.12
N SER A 58 -7.64 15.62 -31.53
CA SER A 58 -8.21 16.09 -32.80
C SER A 58 -9.41 16.98 -32.49
N ALA A 59 -9.40 18.20 -33.02
CA ALA A 59 -10.27 19.34 -32.66
C ALA A 59 -11.82 19.15 -32.81
N ARG A 60 -12.32 17.91 -32.91
CA ARG A 60 -13.72 17.57 -33.16
C ARG A 60 -14.57 17.32 -31.90
N LYS A 61 -13.96 17.11 -30.73
CA LYS A 61 -14.70 16.82 -29.49
C LYS A 61 -14.28 17.77 -28.38
N GLU A 62 -15.27 18.46 -27.83
CA GLU A 62 -15.15 19.37 -26.69
C GLU A 62 -15.51 18.62 -25.40
N TYR A 63 -14.70 18.84 -24.37
CA TYR A 63 -14.81 18.20 -23.07
C TYR A 63 -14.93 19.27 -22.00
N ARG A 64 -15.82 19.07 -21.03
CA ARG A 64 -15.87 19.94 -19.84
C ARG A 64 -15.02 19.33 -18.75
N VAL A 65 -14.05 20.10 -18.28
CA VAL A 65 -13.07 19.70 -17.28
C VAL A 65 -13.32 20.48 -16.01
N PHE A 66 -13.32 19.78 -14.89
CA PHE A 66 -13.57 20.35 -13.56
C PHE A 66 -12.41 20.01 -12.64
N LEU A 67 -11.91 21.02 -11.95
CA LEU A 67 -10.94 20.90 -10.86
C LEU A 67 -11.62 21.33 -9.57
N LEU A 68 -11.82 20.37 -8.68
CA LEU A 68 -12.28 20.60 -7.31
C LEU A 68 -11.07 20.61 -6.35
N ASP A 69 -11.33 20.92 -5.09
CA ASP A 69 -10.36 20.86 -3.98
C ASP A 69 -9.64 19.51 -3.87
N HIS A 70 -10.36 18.42 -4.13
CA HIS A 70 -9.87 17.06 -3.90
C HIS A 70 -9.76 16.20 -5.16
N VAL A 71 -10.48 16.53 -6.23
CA VAL A 71 -10.58 15.70 -7.44
C VAL A 71 -10.56 16.53 -8.72
N TRP A 72 -10.01 15.93 -9.78
CA TRP A 72 -10.07 16.43 -11.14
C TRP A 72 -10.81 15.43 -12.02
N MET A 73 -11.74 15.91 -12.84
CA MET A 73 -12.59 15.05 -13.66
C MET A 73 -12.87 15.64 -15.04
N VAL A 74 -13.08 14.74 -16.01
CA VAL A 74 -13.36 15.06 -17.41
C VAL A 74 -14.70 14.49 -17.81
N THR A 75 -15.55 15.35 -18.35
CA THR A 75 -16.91 15.00 -18.78
C THR A 75 -17.15 15.37 -20.24
N LYS A 76 -18.11 14.69 -20.86
CA LYS A 76 -18.68 15.04 -22.17
C LYS A 76 -20.17 15.36 -22.00
N PRO A 77 -20.67 16.43 -22.63
CA PRO A 77 -22.10 16.65 -22.75
C PRO A 77 -22.78 15.46 -23.44
N LYS A 78 -23.91 15.01 -22.89
CA LYS A 78 -24.77 13.96 -23.44
C LYS A 78 -26.22 14.32 -23.16
N VAL A 79 -27.06 14.32 -24.19
CA VAL A 79 -28.51 14.50 -24.02
C VAL A 79 -29.14 13.16 -23.67
N VAL A 80 -29.80 13.07 -22.51
CA VAL A 80 -30.53 11.88 -22.05
C VAL A 80 -31.95 12.32 -21.69
N GLY A 81 -32.96 11.76 -22.36
CA GLY A 81 -34.37 12.11 -22.13
C GLY A 81 -34.69 13.58 -22.38
N GLY A 82 -34.02 14.22 -23.35
CA GLY A 82 -34.22 15.65 -23.66
C GLY A 82 -33.52 16.63 -22.71
N ARG A 83 -32.81 16.17 -21.68
CA ARG A 83 -32.00 17.00 -20.78
C ARG A 83 -30.51 16.82 -21.06
N GLU A 84 -29.76 17.92 -21.08
CA GLU A 84 -28.30 17.87 -21.12
C GLU A 84 -27.77 17.35 -19.79
N ARG A 85 -26.91 16.33 -19.84
CA ARG A 85 -26.22 15.74 -18.70
C ARG A 85 -24.73 15.63 -19.03
N LEU A 86 -23.89 15.47 -18.02
CA LEU A 86 -22.44 15.37 -18.15
C LEU A 86 -22.00 13.94 -17.88
N ARG A 87 -21.68 13.20 -18.94
CA ARG A 87 -21.16 11.84 -18.81
C ARG A 87 -19.67 11.89 -18.50
N MET A 88 -19.25 11.25 -17.42
CA MET A 88 -17.82 11.05 -17.15
C MET A 88 -17.20 10.12 -18.19
N ILE A 89 -15.99 10.46 -18.62
CA ILE A 89 -15.27 9.67 -19.63
C ILE A 89 -14.20 8.78 -19.01
N ASP A 90 -13.74 9.17 -17.82
CA ASP A 90 -12.63 8.51 -17.16
C ASP A 90 -12.79 8.58 -15.64
N HIS A 91 -11.99 7.77 -14.95
CA HIS A 91 -11.94 7.75 -13.50
C HIS A 91 -11.45 9.10 -12.98
N PRO A 92 -12.17 9.73 -12.03
CA PRO A 92 -11.73 10.97 -11.41
C PRO A 92 -10.35 10.80 -10.77
N ILE A 93 -9.47 11.79 -10.93
CA ILE A 93 -8.11 11.75 -10.37
C ILE A 93 -8.11 12.55 -9.07
N PRO A 94 -7.72 11.96 -7.92
CA PRO A 94 -7.46 12.76 -6.73
C PRO A 94 -6.37 13.79 -7.01
N VAL A 95 -6.59 15.07 -6.67
CA VAL A 95 -5.65 16.16 -6.99
C VAL A 95 -4.25 15.90 -6.43
N GLN A 96 -4.16 15.20 -5.31
CA GLN A 96 -2.88 14.76 -4.74
C GLN A 96 -2.09 13.87 -5.71
N LEU A 97 -2.72 13.07 -6.57
CA LEU A 97 -2.06 12.18 -7.54
C LEU A 97 -1.95 12.79 -8.94
N LEU A 98 -2.63 13.90 -9.20
CA LEU A 98 -2.68 14.57 -10.50
C LEU A 98 -1.33 15.21 -10.84
N GLN A 99 -0.88 15.03 -12.08
CA GLN A 99 0.26 15.71 -12.70
C GLN A 99 -0.23 16.46 -13.93
N VAL A 100 0.32 17.66 -14.15
CA VAL A 100 0.01 18.50 -15.30
C VAL A 100 1.30 19.00 -15.93
N SER A 101 1.38 18.99 -17.26
CA SER A 101 2.42 19.66 -18.02
C SER A 101 1.84 20.41 -19.22
N SER A 102 2.50 21.48 -19.61
CA SER A 102 2.13 22.31 -20.75
C SER A 102 3.32 22.44 -21.71
N GLU A 103 3.14 22.07 -22.97
CA GLU A 103 4.18 22.18 -24.01
C GLU A 103 3.66 22.97 -25.22
N PRO A 104 4.46 23.88 -25.81
CA PRO A 104 4.08 24.55 -27.04
C PRO A 104 4.03 23.55 -28.20
N THR A 105 2.99 23.62 -29.03
CA THR A 105 2.81 22.74 -30.18
C THR A 105 2.22 23.51 -31.37
N ARG A 106 2.45 23.03 -32.59
CA ARG A 106 1.84 23.60 -33.80
C ARG A 106 0.84 22.59 -34.37
N GLN A 107 -0.33 23.05 -34.77
CA GLN A 107 -1.27 22.21 -35.50
C GLN A 107 -0.66 21.88 -36.87
N THR A 108 -0.67 20.60 -37.24
CA THR A 108 -0.16 20.14 -38.53
C THR A 108 -1.31 19.60 -39.37
N ILE A 109 -1.30 19.91 -40.67
CA ILE A 109 -2.18 19.29 -41.66
C ILE A 109 -1.40 18.16 -42.34
N PHE A 110 -2.03 16.99 -42.48
CA PHE A 110 -1.42 15.77 -43.03
C PHE A 110 -0.07 15.38 -42.39
N GLY A 111 0.15 15.75 -41.12
CA GLY A 111 1.35 15.37 -40.36
C GLY A 111 2.65 16.12 -40.72
N CYS A 112 2.69 16.90 -41.79
CA CYS A 112 3.94 17.48 -42.32
C CYS A 112 3.91 19.00 -42.53
N VAL A 113 2.73 19.62 -42.62
CA VAL A 113 2.63 21.07 -42.90
C VAL A 113 2.13 21.80 -41.66
N PRO A 114 2.95 22.64 -40.99
CA PRO A 114 2.48 23.47 -39.88
C PRO A 114 1.53 24.53 -40.42
N LEU A 115 0.25 24.47 -40.00
CA LEU A 115 -0.75 25.47 -40.33
C LEU A 115 -1.44 25.93 -39.04
N GLY A 116 -1.45 27.24 -38.82
CA GLY A 116 -2.23 27.86 -37.74
C GLY A 116 -1.41 28.49 -36.61
N LYS A 117 -2.11 29.31 -35.81
CA LYS A 117 -1.59 30.02 -34.63
C LYS A 117 -0.93 29.03 -33.65
N PRO A 118 0.14 29.44 -32.92
CA PRO A 118 0.75 28.60 -31.88
C PRO A 118 -0.31 28.16 -30.86
N CYS A 119 -0.33 26.88 -30.53
CA CYS A 119 -1.26 26.32 -29.54
C CYS A 119 -0.47 25.55 -28.48
N TYR A 120 -1.13 25.21 -27.38
CA TYR A 120 -0.48 24.54 -26.25
C TYR A 120 -1.07 23.17 -26.04
N ARG A 121 -0.21 22.21 -25.76
CA ARG A 121 -0.57 20.85 -25.40
C ARG A 121 -0.58 20.75 -23.88
N LEU A 122 -1.76 20.61 -23.30
CA LEU A 122 -1.91 20.27 -21.89
C LEU A 122 -1.97 18.76 -21.72
N CYS A 123 -1.06 18.22 -20.93
CA CYS A 123 -1.01 16.81 -20.60
C CYS A 123 -1.36 16.62 -19.13
N PHE A 124 -2.41 15.85 -18.85
CA PHE A 124 -2.79 15.45 -17.49
C PHE A 124 -2.52 13.96 -17.32
N SER A 125 -1.75 13.62 -16.29
CA SER A 125 -1.45 12.23 -15.92
C SER A 125 -1.74 12.01 -14.43
N SER A 126 -1.92 10.76 -14.04
CA SER A 126 -2.01 10.36 -12.64
C SER A 126 -0.78 9.55 -12.25
N ARG A 127 -0.31 9.68 -11.01
CA ARG A 127 0.63 8.73 -10.42
C ARG A 127 -0.02 7.36 -10.15
N GLY A 128 -1.35 7.32 -10.05
CA GLY A 128 -2.13 6.09 -9.85
C GLY A 128 -2.44 5.33 -11.14
N LYS A 129 -2.88 4.07 -11.00
CA LYS A 129 -3.17 3.15 -12.11
C LYS A 129 -4.59 3.29 -12.69
N ARG A 130 -5.53 3.83 -11.91
CA ARG A 130 -6.97 3.77 -12.25
C ARG A 130 -7.35 4.73 -13.37
N PHE A 131 -6.69 5.88 -13.43
CA PHE A 131 -6.94 6.87 -14.47
C PHE A 131 -6.50 6.41 -15.85
N ASN A 132 -7.43 6.42 -16.80
CA ASN A 132 -7.22 6.21 -18.24
C ASN A 132 -6.34 4.99 -18.56
N LYS A 133 -6.49 3.91 -17.78
CA LYS A 133 -5.66 2.69 -17.89
C LYS A 133 -4.15 3.00 -17.82
N GLY A 134 -3.78 3.96 -16.96
CA GLY A 134 -2.41 4.44 -16.76
C GLY A 134 -1.89 5.41 -17.83
N LYS A 135 -2.74 5.94 -18.72
CA LYS A 135 -2.32 6.82 -19.82
C LYS A 135 -2.62 8.29 -19.54
N ALA A 136 -1.73 9.19 -19.97
CA ALA A 136 -2.01 10.61 -19.88
C ALA A 136 -3.13 11.04 -20.86
N LEU A 137 -4.01 11.93 -20.42
CA LEU A 137 -4.94 12.64 -21.30
C LEU A 137 -4.27 13.91 -21.82
N THR A 138 -4.45 14.17 -23.10
CA THR A 138 -3.84 15.33 -23.75
C THR A 138 -4.91 16.18 -24.41
N PHE A 139 -4.93 17.45 -24.05
CA PHE A 139 -5.82 18.46 -24.61
C PHE A 139 -5.03 19.54 -25.34
N LEU A 140 -5.71 20.22 -26.26
CA LEU A 140 -5.20 21.36 -27.00
C LEU A 140 -5.86 22.63 -26.44
N CYS A 141 -5.01 23.57 -26.03
CA CYS A 141 -5.39 24.92 -25.62
C CYS A 141 -5.06 25.92 -26.73
N PRO A 142 -5.99 26.85 -27.05
CA PRO A 142 -5.78 27.87 -28.06
C PRO A 142 -4.75 28.92 -27.64
N THR A 143 -4.61 29.23 -26.35
CA THR A 143 -3.71 30.27 -25.84
C THR A 143 -2.71 29.75 -24.81
N ALA A 144 -1.56 30.42 -24.71
CA ALA A 144 -0.56 30.17 -23.67
C ALA A 144 -1.11 30.47 -22.28
N GLU A 145 -1.93 31.51 -22.18
CA GLU A 145 -2.52 32.00 -20.94
C GLU A 145 -3.47 30.97 -20.34
N GLU A 146 -4.36 30.38 -21.14
CA GLU A 146 -5.28 29.33 -20.66
C GLU A 146 -4.52 28.09 -20.19
N ALA A 147 -3.50 27.66 -20.93
CA ALA A 147 -2.64 26.54 -20.53
C ALA A 147 -1.89 26.84 -19.21
N LYS A 148 -1.44 28.08 -19.02
CA LYS A 148 -0.78 28.53 -17.80
C LYS A 148 -1.76 28.55 -16.62
N ILE A 149 -2.97 29.09 -16.80
CA ILE A 149 -4.03 29.11 -15.77
C ILE A 149 -4.33 27.69 -15.26
N TRP A 150 -4.52 26.72 -16.17
CA TRP A 150 -4.74 25.33 -15.79
C TRP A 150 -3.58 24.73 -15.00
N THR A 151 -2.35 24.97 -15.46
CA THR A 151 -1.14 24.43 -14.83
C THR A 151 -0.94 25.03 -13.44
N GLU A 152 -1.13 26.33 -13.29
CA GLU A 152 -1.03 27.05 -12.01
C GLU A 152 -2.14 26.66 -11.04
N ALA A 153 -3.40 26.58 -11.50
CA ALA A 153 -4.53 26.18 -10.65
C ALA A 153 -4.34 24.76 -10.08
N VAL A 154 -3.90 23.81 -10.92
CA VAL A 154 -3.64 22.44 -10.49
C VAL A 154 -2.47 22.38 -9.51
N ASN A 155 -1.36 23.09 -9.79
CA ASN A 155 -0.20 23.09 -8.92
C ASN A 155 -0.51 23.75 -7.57
N ALA A 156 -1.17 24.91 -7.58
CA ALA A 156 -1.59 25.61 -6.38
C ALA A 156 -2.52 24.76 -5.50
N GLN A 157 -3.50 24.08 -6.10
CA GLN A 157 -4.39 23.20 -5.34
C GLN A 157 -3.67 21.98 -4.77
N ARG A 158 -2.72 21.41 -5.53
CA ARG A 158 -1.89 20.29 -5.03
C ARG A 158 -1.03 20.71 -3.84
N ASP A 159 -0.42 21.90 -3.92
CA ASP A 159 0.44 22.41 -2.86
C ASP A 159 -0.36 22.81 -1.61
N ALA A 160 -1.57 23.37 -1.78
CA ALA A 160 -2.50 23.59 -0.69
C ALA A 160 -2.86 22.29 0.05
N ASN A 161 -3.14 21.22 -0.70
CA ASN A 161 -3.43 19.90 -0.13
C ASN A 161 -2.24 19.28 0.61
N ARG A 162 -0.99 19.57 0.18
CA ARG A 162 0.23 19.10 0.85
C ARG A 162 0.52 19.86 2.14
N GLN A 163 0.28 21.17 2.15
CA GLN A 163 0.59 22.04 3.28
C GLN A 163 -0.47 21.98 4.38
N SER A 164 -1.68 21.48 4.09
CA SER A 164 -2.72 21.28 5.09
C SER A 164 -2.29 20.30 6.19
N THR A 165 -1.92 20.82 7.37
CA THR A 165 -1.61 20.04 8.57
C THR A 165 -2.81 19.28 9.12
N ASP A 166 -4.03 19.81 8.90
CA ASP A 166 -5.28 19.20 9.34
C ASP A 166 -5.60 17.90 8.58
N SER A 167 -5.00 17.72 7.40
CA SER A 167 -5.19 16.55 6.53
C SER A 167 -4.09 15.50 6.67
N ASN A 168 -2.92 15.86 7.21
CA ASN A 168 -1.75 14.98 7.27
C ASN A 168 -1.74 14.15 8.55
N VAL A 169 -2.40 13.00 8.52
CA VAL A 169 -2.57 12.14 9.69
C VAL A 169 -1.31 11.32 9.99
N LEU A 170 -0.56 10.92 8.97
CA LEU A 170 0.71 10.20 9.14
C LEU A 170 1.87 11.00 8.53
N LYS A 171 3.03 10.96 9.18
CA LYS A 171 4.25 11.63 8.71
C LYS A 171 5.41 10.66 8.70
N LEU A 172 6.28 10.83 7.72
CA LEU A 172 7.60 10.19 7.74
C LEU A 172 8.49 10.97 8.70
N GLY A 173 9.09 10.25 9.64
CA GLY A 173 10.04 10.80 10.58
C GLY A 173 11.39 11.12 9.95
N GLN A 174 12.39 11.34 10.78
CA GLN A 174 13.77 11.55 10.33
C GLN A 174 14.39 10.23 9.88
N ASP A 175 15.51 10.32 9.14
CA ASP A 175 16.30 9.15 8.80
C ASP A 175 16.92 8.56 10.07
N MET A 176 16.63 7.29 10.30
CA MET A 176 17.05 6.56 11.49
C MET A 176 18.42 5.93 11.31
N LEU A 177 18.91 5.74 10.08
CA LEU A 177 20.18 5.04 9.84
C LEU A 177 21.34 6.02 9.81
N LYS A 178 22.28 5.85 10.74
CA LYS A 178 23.49 6.68 10.83
C LYS A 178 24.66 5.96 10.18
N GLY A 179 24.78 6.03 8.86
CA GLY A 179 25.87 5.42 8.09
C GLY A 179 26.70 6.44 7.32
N ASN A 180 28.01 6.19 7.18
CA ASN A 180 28.87 6.93 6.25
C ASN A 180 28.57 6.46 4.80
N GLY A 181 27.45 6.93 4.21
CA GLY A 181 27.05 6.63 2.83
C GLY A 181 25.57 6.22 2.68
N GLU A 182 25.10 6.13 1.43
CA GLU A 182 23.75 5.63 1.10
C GLU A 182 23.67 4.12 1.32
N ILE A 183 23.16 3.68 2.47
CA ILE A 183 22.96 2.25 2.77
C ILE A 183 21.58 1.83 2.27
N LYS A 184 21.56 1.03 1.20
CA LYS A 184 20.32 0.41 0.73
C LYS A 184 19.91 -0.75 1.64
N VAL A 185 18.85 -0.53 2.41
CA VAL A 185 18.23 -1.56 3.26
C VAL A 185 17.22 -2.38 2.47
N ASN A 186 17.34 -3.70 2.55
CA ASN A 186 16.42 -4.64 1.90
C ASN A 186 15.27 -5.05 2.84
N CYS A 187 15.56 -5.22 4.12
CA CYS A 187 14.61 -5.66 5.14
C CYS A 187 15.05 -5.15 6.51
N ALA A 188 14.10 -5.01 7.44
CA ALA A 188 14.40 -4.60 8.81
C ALA A 188 13.44 -5.24 9.81
N ALA A 189 13.88 -5.32 11.05
CA ALA A 189 13.10 -5.77 12.19
C ALA A 189 13.49 -4.93 13.40
N LEU A 190 12.53 -4.70 14.30
CA LEU A 190 12.76 -4.04 15.56
C LEU A 190 13.06 -5.08 16.65
N TYR A 191 13.92 -4.71 17.59
CA TYR A 191 14.39 -5.55 18.69
C TYR A 191 14.55 -4.69 19.95
N ASP A 192 14.40 -5.31 21.12
CA ASP A 192 14.64 -4.72 22.44
C ASP A 192 13.72 -3.52 22.68
N ASN A 193 12.40 -3.76 22.69
CA ASN A 193 11.36 -2.74 22.85
C ASN A 193 11.51 -1.57 21.84
N ASP A 194 11.68 -1.93 20.57
CA ASP A 194 11.92 -1.03 19.45
C ASP A 194 13.17 -0.15 19.54
N GLN A 195 14.04 -0.34 20.54
CA GLN A 195 15.22 0.50 20.72
C GLN A 195 16.35 0.18 19.73
N ILE A 196 16.33 -1.01 19.15
CA ILE A 196 17.35 -1.48 18.21
C ILE A 196 16.70 -1.83 16.88
N ILE A 197 17.24 -1.26 15.81
CA ILE A 197 16.88 -1.58 14.44
C ILE A 197 17.88 -2.63 13.94
N ALA A 198 17.41 -3.86 13.76
CA ALA A 198 18.11 -4.86 12.99
C ALA A 198 17.75 -4.64 11.52
N TYR A 199 18.73 -4.67 10.61
CA TYR A 199 18.47 -4.52 9.18
C TYR A 199 19.43 -5.33 8.32
N GLY A 200 18.91 -5.83 7.19
CA GLY A 200 19.65 -6.60 6.21
C GLY A 200 19.98 -5.78 4.96
N THR A 201 21.20 -5.91 4.48
CA THR A 201 21.73 -5.25 3.28
C THR A 201 22.20 -6.31 2.26
N ALA A 202 22.83 -5.86 1.18
CA ALA A 202 23.45 -6.77 0.20
C ALA A 202 24.65 -7.55 0.77
N ASP A 203 25.30 -7.05 1.83
CA ASP A 203 26.58 -7.55 2.35
C ASP A 203 26.52 -8.08 3.78
N GLY A 204 25.40 -7.94 4.49
CA GLY A 204 25.26 -8.52 5.81
C GLY A 204 24.03 -8.08 6.61
N VAL A 205 24.05 -8.42 7.89
CA VAL A 205 23.07 -7.98 8.89
C VAL A 205 23.73 -7.02 9.85
N TYR A 206 23.06 -5.90 10.08
CA TYR A 206 23.51 -4.82 10.95
C TYR A 206 22.51 -4.62 12.08
N PHE A 207 23.02 -4.21 13.24
CA PHE A 207 22.23 -3.78 14.38
C PHE A 207 22.59 -2.35 14.71
N GLN A 208 21.60 -1.49 14.82
CA GLN A 208 21.79 -0.09 15.18
C GLN A 208 20.81 0.31 16.28
N PRO A 209 21.28 0.72 17.46
CA PRO A 209 20.44 1.43 18.42
C PRO A 209 19.89 2.70 17.76
N GLN A 210 18.63 3.08 18.01
CA GLN A 210 18.01 4.23 17.33
C GLN A 210 18.88 5.51 17.35
N ASN A 211 19.61 5.74 18.46
CA ASN A 211 20.51 6.88 18.62
C ASN A 211 22.01 6.56 18.47
N GLY A 212 22.35 5.31 18.16
CA GLY A 212 23.71 4.80 18.13
C GLY A 212 24.31 4.71 16.73
N ARG A 213 25.51 4.11 16.65
CA ARG A 213 26.16 3.76 15.38
C ARG A 213 25.83 2.33 14.99
N PRO A 214 25.72 2.04 13.69
CA PRO A 214 25.44 0.69 13.21
C PRO A 214 26.64 -0.22 13.43
N ARG A 215 26.36 -1.46 13.79
CA ARG A 215 27.36 -2.52 13.93
C ARG A 215 27.01 -3.67 13.01
N LYS A 216 27.97 -4.09 12.18
CA LYS A 216 27.84 -5.31 11.38
C LYS A 216 27.94 -6.54 12.29
N ALA A 217 26.84 -7.29 12.40
CA ALA A 217 26.76 -8.48 13.24
C ALA A 217 26.97 -9.76 12.43
N ILE A 218 26.60 -9.81 11.16
CA ILE A 218 26.74 -11.02 10.34
C ILE A 218 27.20 -10.65 8.93
N ASP A 219 28.22 -11.32 8.43
CA ASP A 219 28.63 -11.27 7.02
C ASP A 219 27.83 -12.32 6.23
N LEU A 220 26.85 -11.87 5.46
CA LEU A 220 26.01 -12.69 4.59
C LEU A 220 25.66 -11.93 3.32
N THR A 221 25.73 -12.61 2.19
CA THR A 221 25.40 -12.04 0.88
C THR A 221 23.90 -12.06 0.63
N ASP A 222 23.38 -11.01 0.02
CA ASP A 222 21.99 -10.89 -0.43
C ASP A 222 20.95 -11.17 0.67
N VAL A 223 21.01 -10.43 1.79
CA VAL A 223 20.01 -10.56 2.86
C VAL A 223 18.68 -9.97 2.40
N ARG A 224 17.63 -10.80 2.37
CA ARG A 224 16.30 -10.45 1.82
C ARG A 224 15.21 -10.29 2.86
N HIS A 225 15.28 -11.06 3.94
CA HIS A 225 14.28 -10.99 5.01
C HIS A 225 14.93 -11.31 6.35
N ILE A 226 14.54 -10.60 7.40
CA ILE A 226 14.98 -10.84 8.77
C ILE A 226 13.79 -10.78 9.72
N GLU A 227 13.80 -11.64 10.74
CA GLU A 227 12.86 -11.55 11.86
C GLU A 227 13.56 -11.90 13.16
N VAL A 228 13.27 -11.12 14.20
CA VAL A 228 13.81 -11.32 15.54
C VAL A 228 12.74 -12.00 16.39
N LEU A 229 13.08 -13.16 16.95
CA LEU A 229 12.22 -13.97 17.80
C LEU A 229 12.71 -13.87 19.25
N GLU A 230 12.26 -12.83 19.95
CA GLU A 230 12.71 -12.53 21.32
C GLU A 230 12.42 -13.69 22.30
N ASP A 231 11.21 -14.29 22.24
CA ASP A 231 10.81 -15.44 23.08
C ASP A 231 11.75 -16.66 22.93
N LEU A 232 12.33 -16.83 21.75
CA LEU A 232 13.26 -17.92 21.45
C LEU A 232 14.73 -17.48 21.59
N SER A 233 14.97 -16.18 21.77
CA SER A 233 16.28 -15.55 21.70
C SER A 233 17.03 -15.90 20.40
N LEU A 234 16.30 -15.88 19.27
CA LEU A 234 16.81 -16.22 17.94
C LEU A 234 16.61 -15.07 16.95
N LEU A 235 17.59 -14.87 16.07
CA LEU A 235 17.46 -14.10 14.83
C LEU A 235 17.33 -15.08 13.67
N ALA A 236 16.26 -14.96 12.89
CA ALA A 236 16.08 -15.67 11.63
C ALA A 236 16.44 -14.76 10.44
N VAL A 237 17.24 -15.28 9.51
CA VAL A 237 17.75 -14.53 8.35
C VAL A 237 17.57 -15.35 7.08
N GLN A 238 16.98 -14.73 6.04
CA GLN A 238 16.95 -15.29 4.69
C GLN A 238 18.01 -14.64 3.80
N ALA A 239 18.89 -15.46 3.26
CA ALA A 239 19.94 -15.08 2.34
C ALA A 239 20.12 -16.17 1.28
N GLU A 240 20.29 -15.80 0.01
CA GLU A 240 20.50 -16.74 -1.12
C GLU A 240 19.47 -17.91 -1.17
N ARG A 241 18.19 -17.61 -0.93
CA ARG A 241 17.09 -18.62 -0.83
C ARG A 241 17.30 -19.70 0.25
N SER A 242 18.23 -19.48 1.17
CA SER A 242 18.44 -20.28 2.37
C SER A 242 17.93 -19.51 3.58
N VAL A 243 17.57 -20.24 4.64
CA VAL A 243 17.13 -19.64 5.91
C VAL A 243 18.04 -20.13 7.02
N PHE A 244 18.56 -19.18 7.76
CA PHE A 244 19.51 -19.36 8.85
C PHE A 244 18.91 -18.85 10.15
N THR A 245 19.32 -19.45 11.26
CA THR A 245 18.99 -19.01 12.61
C THR A 245 20.26 -18.81 13.41
N PHE A 246 20.29 -17.72 14.17
CA PHE A 246 21.41 -17.33 15.01
C PHE A 246 20.89 -17.08 16.43
N PRO A 247 21.51 -17.65 17.46
CA PRO A 247 21.28 -17.23 18.83
C PRO A 247 21.64 -15.75 19.00
N LEU A 248 20.75 -14.95 19.62
CA LEU A 248 20.98 -13.52 19.80
C LEU A 248 22.22 -13.23 20.66
N ASP A 249 22.48 -14.08 21.65
CA ASP A 249 23.66 -13.99 22.53
C ASP A 249 24.99 -14.29 21.81
N ALA A 250 24.94 -14.97 20.67
CA ALA A 250 26.11 -15.29 19.85
C ALA A 250 26.50 -14.17 18.88
N LEU A 251 25.63 -13.17 18.63
CA LEU A 251 25.88 -12.10 17.66
C LEU A 251 27.04 -11.18 18.03
N ASP A 252 27.42 -11.14 19.30
CA ASP A 252 28.57 -10.38 19.81
C ASP A 252 29.87 -11.19 19.81
N GLN A 253 29.78 -12.49 19.60
CA GLN A 253 30.92 -13.40 19.74
C GLN A 253 31.64 -13.55 18.40
N PHE A 254 32.96 -13.79 18.44
CA PHE A 254 33.73 -14.12 17.23
C PHE A 254 33.25 -15.43 16.60
N ASP A 255 32.67 -16.34 17.41
CA ASP A 255 32.28 -17.70 16.99
C ASP A 255 30.84 -17.82 16.42
N ARG A 256 30.22 -16.69 16.06
CA ARG A 256 28.80 -16.61 15.64
C ARG A 256 28.44 -17.55 14.49
N MET A 257 29.36 -17.78 13.55
CA MET A 257 29.14 -18.66 12.40
C MET A 257 29.15 -20.14 12.79
N ASN A 258 29.90 -20.53 13.82
CA ASN A 258 29.89 -21.91 14.32
C ASN A 258 28.61 -22.24 15.10
N ARG A 259 27.90 -21.20 15.58
CA ARG A 259 26.63 -21.32 16.30
C ARG A 259 25.40 -21.10 15.41
N MET A 260 25.62 -20.89 14.11
CA MET A 260 24.56 -20.78 13.11
C MET A 260 23.89 -22.15 12.89
N SER A 261 22.56 -22.17 12.78
CA SER A 261 21.83 -23.31 12.26
C SER A 261 21.13 -22.98 10.94
N ARG A 262 21.38 -23.80 9.90
CA ARG A 262 20.71 -23.70 8.61
C ARG A 262 19.43 -24.54 8.62
N ILE A 263 18.28 -23.88 8.56
CA ILE A 263 16.96 -24.52 8.62
C ILE A 263 16.32 -24.74 7.24
N ALA A 264 16.81 -24.07 6.20
CA ALA A 264 16.50 -24.37 4.80
C ALA A 264 17.69 -24.08 3.88
N ASN A 265 17.85 -24.87 2.81
CA ASN A 265 19.01 -24.84 1.92
C ASN A 265 18.61 -24.57 0.46
N GLY A 266 18.75 -23.31 0.01
CA GLY A 266 18.64 -22.89 -1.39
C GLY A 266 17.26 -23.03 -2.07
N GLN A 267 16.19 -23.29 -1.31
CA GLN A 267 14.86 -23.58 -1.84
C GLN A 267 13.73 -22.79 -1.14
N ALA A 268 14.04 -21.90 -0.21
CA ALA A 268 13.05 -21.08 0.45
C ALA A 268 12.70 -19.86 -0.42
N SER A 269 11.43 -19.76 -0.82
CA SER A 269 10.88 -18.58 -1.49
C SER A 269 10.79 -17.42 -0.49
N PHE A 270 10.23 -17.69 0.69
CA PHE A 270 10.20 -16.77 1.83
C PHE A 270 10.05 -17.56 3.14
N PHE A 271 10.22 -16.88 4.28
CA PHE A 271 9.83 -17.40 5.58
C PHE A 271 9.05 -16.34 6.36
N LYS A 272 8.28 -16.79 7.35
CA LYS A 272 7.58 -15.93 8.29
C LYS A 272 7.64 -16.54 9.68
N ALA A 273 7.93 -15.75 10.70
CA ALA A 273 7.76 -16.13 12.09
C ALA A 273 6.54 -15.45 12.71
N GLY A 274 6.02 -16.07 13.75
CA GLY A 274 4.90 -15.55 14.51
C GLY A 274 4.43 -16.54 15.55
N THR A 275 3.44 -16.13 16.33
CA THR A 275 2.86 -16.97 17.39
C THR A 275 1.54 -17.57 16.91
N CYS A 276 1.39 -18.88 17.05
CA CYS A 276 0.14 -19.60 16.78
C CYS A 276 -0.06 -20.68 17.83
N MET A 277 -1.29 -20.83 18.32
CA MET A 277 -1.65 -21.76 19.39
C MET A 277 -0.79 -21.56 20.66
N GLY A 278 -0.41 -20.31 20.95
CA GLY A 278 0.45 -19.95 22.08
C GLY A 278 1.92 -20.35 21.92
N ARG A 279 2.34 -20.80 20.73
CA ARG A 279 3.72 -21.20 20.44
C ARG A 279 4.33 -20.30 19.37
N THR A 280 5.57 -19.89 19.58
CA THR A 280 6.33 -19.15 18.57
C THR A 280 6.90 -20.12 17.55
N MET A 281 6.53 -19.92 16.28
CA MET A 281 6.84 -20.81 15.16
C MET A 281 7.52 -20.04 14.02
N VAL A 282 8.30 -20.77 13.22
CA VAL A 282 8.90 -20.28 11.97
C VAL A 282 8.36 -21.13 10.82
N CYS A 283 7.61 -20.51 9.91
CA CYS A 283 7.13 -21.14 8.69
C CYS A 283 8.07 -20.83 7.53
N ILE A 284 8.62 -21.86 6.91
CA ILE A 284 9.41 -21.77 5.68
C ILE A 284 8.53 -22.22 4.52
N VAL A 285 8.49 -21.43 3.45
CA VAL A 285 7.69 -21.73 2.26
C VAL A 285 8.58 -21.94 1.05
N LYS A 286 8.40 -23.07 0.39
CA LYS A 286 8.92 -23.36 -0.95
C LYS A 286 7.77 -23.32 -1.94
N ALA A 287 7.59 -22.17 -2.58
CA ALA A 287 6.54 -21.95 -3.57
C ALA A 287 7.04 -22.26 -4.99
N THR A 288 6.22 -22.97 -5.74
CA THR A 288 6.31 -23.15 -7.20
C THR A 288 5.03 -22.60 -7.83
N SER A 289 5.01 -22.41 -9.16
CA SER A 289 3.85 -21.89 -9.88
C SER A 289 2.57 -22.74 -9.75
N SER A 290 2.71 -24.01 -9.34
CA SER A 290 1.60 -24.96 -9.21
C SER A 290 1.29 -25.38 -7.77
N SER A 291 2.17 -25.09 -6.81
CA SER A 291 2.07 -25.65 -5.47
C SER A 291 3.01 -24.98 -4.48
N SER A 292 2.71 -25.06 -3.19
CA SER A 292 3.61 -24.57 -2.15
C SER A 292 3.79 -25.62 -1.05
N ASN A 293 5.03 -25.92 -0.70
CA ASN A 293 5.33 -26.73 0.48
C ASN A 293 5.63 -25.80 1.66
N VAL A 294 4.95 -26.02 2.77
CA VAL A 294 5.08 -25.23 3.99
C VAL A 294 5.63 -26.12 5.09
N LYS A 295 6.71 -25.67 5.72
CA LYS A 295 7.36 -26.33 6.84
C LYS A 295 7.28 -25.43 8.07
N ALA A 296 6.46 -25.80 9.04
CA ALA A 296 6.33 -25.12 10.32
C ALA A 296 7.31 -25.71 11.33
N LEU A 297 8.17 -24.85 11.87
CA LEU A 297 9.20 -25.21 12.84
C LEU A 297 8.84 -24.60 14.20
N GLU A 298 9.01 -25.37 15.27
CA GLU A 298 8.85 -24.91 16.65
C GLU A 298 10.13 -25.18 17.46
N ARG A 299 10.21 -24.61 18.67
CA ARG A 299 11.33 -24.86 19.57
C ARG A 299 11.40 -26.36 19.94
N SER A 300 12.61 -26.93 19.93
CA SER A 300 12.81 -28.25 20.52
C SER A 300 12.66 -28.15 22.05
N GLU A 301 11.82 -29.00 22.64
CA GLU A 301 11.78 -29.13 24.10
C GLU A 301 13.11 -29.72 24.62
N PRO A 302 13.64 -29.23 25.75
CA PRO A 302 14.77 -29.85 26.41
C PRO A 302 14.36 -31.20 27.00
N LEU A 303 15.17 -32.23 26.79
CA LEU A 303 14.96 -33.56 27.40
C LEU A 303 14.96 -33.44 28.94
N PRO A 304 14.07 -34.18 29.65
CA PRO A 304 14.01 -34.14 31.11
C PRO A 304 15.35 -34.57 31.75
N GLU A 305 15.76 -33.84 32.78
CA GLU A 305 17.09 -33.91 33.43
C GLU A 305 17.40 -35.25 34.14
N SER A 306 16.48 -36.22 34.15
CA SER A 306 16.60 -37.46 34.94
C SER A 306 17.70 -38.42 34.47
N ASN A 307 18.33 -38.19 33.31
CA ASN A 307 19.43 -39.02 32.78
C ASN A 307 20.81 -38.31 32.77
N LEU A 308 20.95 -37.12 33.36
CA LEU A 308 22.15 -36.26 33.16
C LEU A 308 23.17 -36.28 34.31
N LEU A 309 23.05 -37.20 35.26
CA LEU A 309 23.94 -37.25 36.44
C LEU A 309 25.30 -37.94 36.21
N VAL A 310 25.75 -38.17 34.98
CA VAL A 310 27.00 -38.94 34.74
C VAL A 310 28.12 -38.16 34.03
N ASN A 311 27.89 -37.07 33.31
CA ASN A 311 28.99 -36.44 32.54
C ASN A 311 29.00 -34.91 32.53
N ARG A 312 29.95 -34.33 33.30
CA ARG A 312 30.24 -32.89 33.41
C ARG A 312 30.67 -32.23 32.08
N LYS A 313 31.02 -33.01 31.05
CA LYS A 313 31.33 -32.55 29.68
C LYS A 313 30.10 -32.30 28.78
N LEU A 314 28.88 -32.64 29.21
CA LEU A 314 27.66 -32.41 28.41
C LEU A 314 27.00 -31.03 28.60
N LYS A 315 27.40 -30.25 29.61
CA LYS A 315 26.73 -28.96 29.91
C LYS A 315 26.92 -27.88 28.84
N THR A 316 28.02 -27.91 28.08
CA THR A 316 28.24 -26.99 26.95
C THR A 316 27.46 -27.41 25.69
N SER A 317 27.24 -28.71 25.49
CA SER A 317 26.48 -29.28 24.36
C SER A 317 24.95 -29.09 24.48
N LEU A 318 24.42 -28.93 25.70
CA LEU A 318 22.97 -28.82 25.94
C LEU A 318 22.41 -27.42 25.64
N ARG A 319 23.19 -26.35 25.83
CA ARG A 319 22.79 -25.00 25.39
C ARG A 319 22.68 -24.91 23.86
N ASP A 320 23.61 -25.53 23.14
CA ASP A 320 23.60 -25.56 21.67
C ASP A 320 22.50 -26.47 21.07
N LYS A 321 21.87 -27.35 21.87
CA LYS A 321 20.66 -28.09 21.46
C LYS A 321 19.36 -27.33 21.72
N ALA A 322 19.32 -26.43 22.71
CA ALA A 322 18.13 -25.69 23.11
C ALA A 322 17.68 -24.61 22.10
N THR A 323 18.56 -24.25 21.17
CA THR A 323 18.34 -23.31 20.06
C THR A 323 18.00 -24.00 18.73
N LYS A 324 17.96 -25.34 18.68
CA LYS A 324 17.56 -26.06 17.47
C LYS A 324 16.03 -26.09 17.36
N LEU A 325 15.54 -25.62 16.22
CA LEU A 325 14.14 -25.75 15.85
C LEU A 325 13.87 -27.16 15.33
N LYS A 326 12.75 -27.76 15.73
CA LYS A 326 12.26 -29.05 15.23
C LYS A 326 11.07 -28.81 14.30
N VAL A 327 10.83 -29.76 13.41
CA VAL A 327 9.64 -29.73 12.54
C VAL A 327 8.41 -30.04 13.37
N PHE A 328 7.48 -29.09 13.43
CA PHE A 328 6.17 -29.32 14.02
C PHE A 328 5.24 -29.98 12.99
N LYS A 329 5.17 -29.40 11.80
CA LYS A 329 4.30 -29.85 10.72
C LYS A 329 4.87 -29.52 9.36
N GLU A 330 4.65 -30.39 8.38
CA GLU A 330 4.98 -30.16 6.98
C GLU A 330 3.77 -30.57 6.13
N PHE A 331 3.36 -29.68 5.22
CA PHE A 331 2.20 -29.88 4.36
C PHE A 331 2.35 -29.15 3.03
N ARG A 332 1.50 -29.51 2.06
CA ARG A 332 1.55 -29.00 0.69
C ARG A 332 0.19 -28.44 0.28
N LEU A 333 0.19 -27.24 -0.28
CA LEU A 333 -0.99 -26.58 -0.83
C LEU A 333 -0.94 -26.60 -2.36
N PRO A 334 -2.07 -26.79 -3.05
CA PRO A 334 -2.15 -26.85 -4.52
C PRO A 334 -2.18 -25.44 -5.17
N THR A 335 -1.51 -24.46 -4.55
CA THR A 335 -1.51 -23.07 -4.99
C THR A 335 -0.14 -22.44 -4.75
N GLU A 336 0.22 -21.43 -5.56
CA GLU A 336 1.40 -20.60 -5.31
C GLU A 336 1.09 -19.63 -4.17
N LEU A 337 1.87 -19.67 -3.09
CA LEU A 337 1.74 -18.76 -1.96
C LEU A 337 2.57 -17.49 -2.17
N TYR A 338 1.95 -16.35 -1.82
CA TYR A 338 2.58 -15.04 -1.80
C TYR A 338 2.98 -14.60 -0.39
N SER A 339 2.20 -14.97 0.62
CA SER A 339 2.48 -14.66 2.02
C SER A 339 1.76 -15.61 2.97
N ILE A 340 2.24 -15.66 4.21
CA ILE A 340 1.63 -16.39 5.31
C ILE A 340 1.49 -15.45 6.50
N GLN A 341 0.38 -15.59 7.23
CA GLN A 341 0.09 -14.85 8.43
C GLN A 341 -0.37 -15.80 9.54
N PHE A 342 0.14 -15.60 10.74
CA PHE A 342 -0.28 -16.38 11.90
C PHE A 342 -1.55 -15.75 12.50
N LEU A 343 -2.61 -16.55 12.59
CA LEU A 343 -3.78 -16.24 13.41
C LEU A 343 -3.55 -16.81 14.83
N LYS A 344 -4.44 -16.47 15.78
CA LYS A 344 -4.34 -16.93 17.17
C LYS A 344 -4.19 -18.46 17.28
N THR A 345 -4.94 -19.21 16.48
CA THR A 345 -4.99 -20.68 16.53
C THR A 345 -4.77 -21.37 15.19
N LYS A 346 -4.73 -20.61 14.09
CA LYS A 346 -4.68 -21.12 12.72
C LYS A 346 -3.69 -20.32 11.88
N LEU A 347 -3.39 -20.79 10.69
CA LEU A 347 -2.56 -20.10 9.73
C LEU A 347 -3.43 -19.51 8.62
N CYS A 348 -3.21 -18.27 8.20
CA CYS A 348 -3.83 -17.71 7.00
C CYS A 348 -2.79 -17.64 5.89
N ALA A 349 -2.98 -18.44 4.85
CA ALA A 349 -2.16 -18.49 3.66
C ALA A 349 -2.80 -17.63 2.57
N ALA A 350 -2.00 -16.74 1.96
CA ALA A 350 -2.42 -15.91 0.84
C ALA A 350 -1.72 -16.40 -0.42
N GLY A 351 -2.48 -16.81 -1.43
CA GLY A 351 -1.94 -17.37 -2.67
C GLY A 351 -2.74 -17.00 -3.92
N ALA A 352 -2.44 -17.68 -5.03
CA ALA A 352 -3.09 -17.43 -6.33
C ALA A 352 -4.62 -17.65 -6.31
N THR A 353 -5.11 -18.49 -5.39
CA THR A 353 -6.53 -18.83 -5.18
C THR A 353 -7.24 -17.88 -4.22
N GLY A 354 -6.53 -16.96 -3.55
CA GLY A 354 -7.06 -16.07 -2.52
C GLY A 354 -6.51 -16.37 -1.14
N PHE A 355 -7.33 -16.18 -0.11
CA PHE A 355 -6.98 -16.44 1.29
C PHE A 355 -7.56 -17.77 1.76
N GLU A 356 -6.71 -18.59 2.35
CA GLU A 356 -7.03 -19.91 2.89
C GLU A 356 -6.60 -19.97 4.35
N VAL A 357 -7.53 -20.33 5.24
CA VAL A 357 -7.30 -20.54 6.67
C VAL A 357 -7.05 -22.03 6.90
N ILE A 358 -5.92 -22.35 7.51
CA ILE A 358 -5.40 -23.70 7.68
C ILE A 358 -5.26 -23.99 9.16
N ASP A 359 -5.84 -25.09 9.61
CA ASP A 359 -5.59 -25.64 10.93
C ASP A 359 -4.27 -26.42 10.94
N LEU A 360 -3.32 -26.06 11.80
CA LEU A 360 -2.00 -26.70 11.80
C LEU A 360 -2.01 -28.12 12.42
N GLU A 361 -3.02 -28.43 13.25
CA GLU A 361 -3.14 -29.76 13.87
C GLU A 361 -3.77 -30.73 12.88
N THR A 362 -4.94 -30.39 12.35
CA THR A 362 -5.73 -31.25 11.45
C THR A 362 -5.33 -31.15 9.99
N LEU A 363 -4.70 -30.04 9.56
CA LEU A 363 -4.45 -29.66 8.17
C LEU A 363 -5.73 -29.35 7.36
N ASP A 364 -6.86 -29.15 8.05
CA ASP A 364 -8.08 -28.72 7.38
C ASP A 364 -7.89 -27.31 6.82
N THR A 365 -8.23 -27.16 5.54
CA THR A 365 -8.11 -25.90 4.81
C THR A 365 -9.49 -25.36 4.47
N GLN A 366 -9.75 -24.11 4.80
CA GLN A 366 -11.02 -23.41 4.56
C GLN A 366 -10.75 -22.09 3.85
N VAL A 367 -11.52 -21.78 2.81
CA VAL A 367 -11.41 -20.47 2.14
C VAL A 367 -11.92 -19.38 3.09
N LEU A 368 -11.21 -18.25 3.17
CA LEU A 368 -11.60 -17.15 4.07
C LEU A 368 -12.88 -16.44 3.61
N LEU A 369 -13.08 -16.33 2.30
CA LEU A 369 -14.25 -15.70 1.69
C LEU A 369 -15.30 -16.76 1.35
N ASP A 370 -16.53 -16.58 1.84
CA ASP A 370 -17.61 -17.53 1.59
C ASP A 370 -18.12 -17.41 0.15
N PRO A 371 -18.04 -18.46 -0.68
CA PRO A 371 -18.54 -18.40 -2.06
C PRO A 371 -20.06 -18.23 -2.17
N ALA A 372 -20.82 -18.49 -1.11
CA ALA A 372 -22.27 -18.32 -1.07
C ALA A 372 -22.70 -16.85 -0.93
N ASP A 373 -21.79 -15.95 -0.52
CA ASP A 373 -22.10 -14.54 -0.38
C ASP A 373 -22.10 -13.80 -1.73
N ASN A 374 -23.29 -13.42 -2.19
CA ASN A 374 -23.48 -12.67 -3.43
C ASN A 374 -22.91 -11.25 -3.37
N ALA A 375 -22.72 -10.68 -2.17
CA ALA A 375 -22.12 -9.36 -2.00
C ALA A 375 -20.62 -9.36 -2.37
N LEU A 376 -19.99 -10.53 -2.49
CA LEU A 376 -18.62 -10.71 -2.98
C LEU A 376 -18.51 -10.84 -4.51
N SER A 377 -19.62 -10.69 -5.24
CA SER A 377 -19.63 -10.80 -6.71
C SER A 377 -18.68 -9.82 -7.41
N PHE A 378 -18.44 -8.64 -6.84
CA PHE A 378 -17.46 -7.67 -7.36
C PHE A 378 -16.03 -8.24 -7.39
N VAL A 379 -15.66 -9.12 -6.45
CA VAL A 379 -14.34 -9.77 -6.42
C VAL A 379 -14.15 -10.63 -7.67
N ARG A 380 -15.22 -11.30 -8.13
CA ARG A 380 -15.21 -12.18 -9.31
C ARG A 380 -15.02 -11.41 -10.63
N GLN A 381 -15.25 -10.10 -10.64
CA GLN A 381 -14.95 -9.24 -11.80
C GLN A 381 -13.44 -9.14 -12.05
N TYR A 382 -12.62 -9.39 -11.03
CA TYR A 382 -11.18 -9.44 -11.15
C TYR A 382 -10.74 -10.87 -11.48
N LYS A 383 -10.00 -11.03 -12.58
CA LYS A 383 -9.58 -12.35 -13.07
C LYS A 383 -8.74 -13.13 -12.05
N HIS A 384 -7.75 -12.48 -11.44
CA HIS A 384 -6.88 -13.05 -10.42
C HIS A 384 -6.45 -11.94 -9.44
N PRO A 385 -7.32 -11.52 -8.50
CA PRO A 385 -6.98 -10.49 -7.53
C PRO A 385 -5.85 -10.99 -6.63
N ARG A 386 -4.82 -10.17 -6.39
CA ARG A 386 -3.63 -10.62 -5.66
C ARG A 386 -3.79 -10.33 -4.17
N PRO A 387 -3.91 -11.34 -3.29
CA PRO A 387 -4.01 -11.11 -1.85
C PRO A 387 -2.69 -10.57 -1.30
N LEU A 388 -2.78 -9.66 -0.33
CA LEU A 388 -1.64 -9.04 0.36
C LEU A 388 -1.59 -9.43 1.83
N CYS A 389 -2.65 -9.14 2.58
CA CYS A 389 -2.70 -9.38 4.03
C CYS A 389 -4.14 -9.29 4.54
N VAL A 390 -4.35 -9.75 5.77
CA VAL A 390 -5.61 -9.65 6.51
C VAL A 390 -5.33 -8.95 7.83
N TYR A 391 -6.18 -8.04 8.29
CA TYR A 391 -6.11 -7.43 9.62
C TYR A 391 -7.38 -7.67 10.42
N GLY A 392 -7.27 -8.13 11.66
CA GLY A 392 -8.36 -8.10 12.63
C GLY A 392 -8.58 -6.67 13.12
N VAL A 393 -9.78 -6.14 12.89
CA VAL A 393 -10.20 -4.83 13.36
C VAL A 393 -11.51 -5.01 14.11
N ARG A 394 -11.47 -4.79 15.43
CA ARG A 394 -12.60 -5.06 16.32
C ARG A 394 -13.06 -6.52 16.24
N ASN A 395 -14.24 -6.78 15.66
CA ASN A 395 -14.84 -8.12 15.54
C ASN A 395 -14.93 -8.59 14.07
N GLU A 396 -14.26 -7.88 13.16
CA GLU A 396 -14.25 -8.12 11.72
C GLU A 396 -12.80 -8.21 11.21
N PHE A 397 -12.65 -8.65 9.97
CA PHE A 397 -11.37 -8.75 9.29
C PHE A 397 -11.34 -7.83 8.07
N LEU A 398 -10.37 -6.94 8.00
CA LEU A 398 -10.04 -6.20 6.78
C LEU A 398 -9.19 -7.09 5.88
N VAL A 399 -9.74 -7.53 4.75
CA VAL A 399 -8.99 -8.29 3.75
C VAL A 399 -8.42 -7.34 2.72
N CYS A 400 -7.10 -7.38 2.53
CA CYS A 400 -6.38 -6.49 1.62
C CYS A 400 -5.88 -7.29 0.41
N TYR A 401 -6.36 -6.92 -0.77
CA TYR A 401 -5.82 -7.30 -2.07
C TYR A 401 -5.05 -6.13 -2.67
N ARG A 402 -4.29 -6.39 -3.74
CA ARG A 402 -3.59 -5.34 -4.50
C ARG A 402 -4.54 -4.41 -5.24
N GLU A 403 -5.75 -4.86 -5.53
CA GLU A 403 -6.76 -4.11 -6.26
C GLU A 403 -7.71 -3.35 -5.34
N PHE A 404 -8.08 -3.95 -4.20
CA PHE A 404 -9.05 -3.40 -3.26
C PHE A 404 -8.86 -3.95 -1.85
N ALA A 405 -9.53 -3.35 -0.87
CA ALA A 405 -9.68 -3.88 0.48
C ALA A 405 -11.11 -3.68 0.97
N PHE A 406 -11.62 -4.60 1.80
CA PHE A 406 -12.97 -4.53 2.37
C PHE A 406 -13.05 -5.35 3.66
N PHE A 407 -14.10 -5.13 4.43
CA PHE A 407 -14.33 -5.86 5.68
C PHE A 407 -15.14 -7.13 5.44
N VAL A 408 -14.77 -8.20 6.13
CA VAL A 408 -15.54 -9.44 6.25
C VAL A 408 -15.75 -9.81 7.71
N ASN A 409 -16.87 -10.48 7.99
CA ASN A 409 -17.14 -11.04 9.30
C ASN A 409 -16.41 -12.38 9.52
N LYS A 410 -16.61 -13.00 10.68
CA LYS A 410 -15.99 -14.30 11.03
C LYS A 410 -16.44 -15.48 10.17
N SER A 411 -17.61 -15.36 9.52
CA SER A 411 -18.14 -16.36 8.58
C SER A 411 -17.61 -16.16 7.16
N GLY A 412 -16.79 -15.13 6.92
CA GLY A 412 -16.24 -14.84 5.58
C GLY A 412 -17.17 -14.08 4.66
N TRP A 413 -18.29 -13.56 5.19
CA TRP A 413 -19.23 -12.73 4.43
C TRP A 413 -18.81 -11.27 4.51
N LYS A 414 -19.10 -10.51 3.46
CA LYS A 414 -18.86 -9.07 3.40
C LYS A 414 -19.59 -8.35 4.54
N SER A 415 -18.92 -7.40 5.16
CA SER A 415 -19.48 -6.56 6.22
C SER A 415 -20.61 -5.68 5.68
N ASP A 416 -21.63 -5.47 6.52
CA ASP A 416 -22.79 -4.61 6.26
C ASP A 416 -22.42 -3.12 6.09
N LYS A 417 -21.20 -2.72 6.49
CA LYS A 417 -20.72 -1.34 6.31
C LYS A 417 -20.66 -0.89 4.84
N ASP A 418 -20.69 -1.83 3.90
CA ASP A 418 -20.62 -1.61 2.45
C ASP A 418 -19.43 -0.79 1.94
N VAL A 419 -18.36 -0.69 2.75
CA VAL A 419 -17.15 0.04 2.36
C VAL A 419 -16.20 -0.88 1.60
N VAL A 420 -15.90 -0.50 0.36
CA VAL A 420 -14.84 -1.10 -0.46
C VAL A 420 -13.82 -0.02 -0.81
N ILE A 421 -12.59 -0.22 -0.35
CA ILE A 421 -11.45 0.64 -0.67
C ILE A 421 -10.85 0.15 -1.97
N HIS A 422 -10.96 0.93 -3.04
CA HIS A 422 -10.24 0.66 -4.28
C HIS A 422 -8.95 1.45 -4.33
N TRP A 423 -7.80 0.75 -4.41
CA TRP A 423 -6.49 1.38 -4.39
C TRP A 423 -6.22 2.19 -5.66
N GLU A 424 -5.73 3.42 -5.49
CA GLU A 424 -5.27 4.22 -6.63
C GLU A 424 -3.94 3.68 -7.17
N GLY A 425 -3.13 3.06 -6.29
CA GLY A 425 -1.84 2.49 -6.63
C GLY A 425 -1.86 0.98 -6.90
N THR A 426 -0.68 0.38 -6.94
CA THR A 426 -0.48 -1.08 -6.91
C THR A 426 0.27 -1.43 -5.63
N PRO A 427 -0.41 -1.46 -4.47
CA PRO A 427 0.28 -1.70 -3.22
C PRO A 427 1.03 -3.02 -3.23
N THR A 428 2.24 -2.99 -2.70
CA THR A 428 3.08 -4.16 -2.44
C THR A 428 2.95 -4.61 -0.98
N ALA A 429 2.64 -3.68 -0.09
CA ALA A 429 2.38 -3.92 1.32
C ALA A 429 1.30 -2.95 1.84
N CYS A 430 0.71 -3.30 2.97
CA CYS A 430 -0.16 -2.41 3.73
C CYS A 430 0.33 -2.35 5.19
N ALA A 431 -0.02 -1.29 5.90
CA ALA A 431 0.16 -1.18 7.35
C ALA A 431 -1.08 -0.55 7.98
N LEU A 432 -1.57 -1.15 9.07
CA LEU A 432 -2.74 -0.68 9.78
C LEU A 432 -2.33 0.33 10.87
N HIS A 433 -2.85 1.54 10.77
CA HIS A 433 -2.72 2.60 11.77
C HIS A 433 -4.12 3.10 12.13
N TYR A 434 -4.90 2.26 12.83
CA TYR A 434 -6.31 2.51 13.10
C TYR A 434 -6.56 3.96 13.60
N PRO A 435 -7.53 4.70 13.02
CA PRO A 435 -8.56 4.29 12.05
C PRO A 435 -8.14 4.34 10.57
N TYR A 436 -6.85 4.40 10.27
CA TYR A 436 -6.30 4.52 8.91
C TYR A 436 -5.58 3.26 8.46
N ILE A 437 -5.46 3.10 7.14
CA ILE A 437 -4.58 2.12 6.50
C ILE A 437 -3.66 2.83 5.51
N ALA A 438 -2.36 2.54 5.62
CA ALA A 438 -1.35 3.00 4.68
C ALA A 438 -1.06 1.88 3.67
N ALA A 439 -1.16 2.20 2.38
CA ALA A 439 -0.89 1.28 1.28
C ALA A 439 0.35 1.76 0.51
N PHE A 440 1.39 0.93 0.51
CA PHE A 440 2.71 1.27 -0.03
C PHE A 440 2.80 0.86 -1.49
N SER A 441 2.80 1.85 -2.39
CA SER A 441 3.07 1.66 -3.82
C SER A 441 4.49 2.15 -4.16
N PRO A 442 5.10 1.67 -5.27
CA PRO A 442 6.47 2.06 -5.62
C PRO A 442 6.71 3.57 -5.72
N ASN A 443 5.68 4.34 -6.08
CA ASN A 443 5.78 5.77 -6.37
C ASN A 443 5.08 6.67 -5.35
N PHE A 444 4.36 6.12 -4.36
CA PHE A 444 3.68 6.91 -3.34
C PHE A 444 3.11 5.97 -2.27
N VAL A 445 2.78 6.55 -1.11
CA VAL A 445 1.95 5.89 -0.10
C VAL A 445 0.59 6.57 -0.10
N GLU A 446 -0.49 5.80 -0.26
CA GLU A 446 -1.85 6.31 -0.07
C GLU A 446 -2.37 5.92 1.31
N ILE A 447 -3.00 6.87 2.00
CA ILE A 447 -3.56 6.69 3.34
C ILE A 447 -5.07 6.85 3.23
N ARG A 448 -5.79 5.78 3.60
CA ARG A 448 -7.25 5.70 3.54
C ARG A 448 -7.84 5.64 4.93
N HIS A 449 -8.99 6.28 5.13
CA HIS A 449 -9.80 6.09 6.33
C HIS A 449 -10.62 4.80 6.19
N LEU A 450 -10.67 3.99 7.25
CA LEU A 450 -11.30 2.67 7.18
C LEU A 450 -12.82 2.70 7.21
N ASP A 451 -13.43 3.68 7.89
CA ASP A 451 -14.88 3.70 8.08
C ASP A 451 -15.64 4.19 6.83
N ASP A 452 -15.00 4.91 5.92
CA ASP A 452 -15.64 5.45 4.71
C ASP A 452 -14.84 5.21 3.41
N GLY A 453 -13.64 4.62 3.53
CA GLY A 453 -12.74 4.33 2.42
C GLY A 453 -12.11 5.53 1.72
N SER A 454 -12.31 6.74 2.25
CA SER A 454 -11.87 7.98 1.62
C SER A 454 -10.35 8.11 1.60
N LEU A 455 -9.83 8.73 0.53
CA LEU A 455 -8.43 9.11 0.45
C LEU A 455 -8.18 10.35 1.30
N VAL A 456 -7.42 10.17 2.38
CA VAL A 456 -7.10 11.22 3.34
C VAL A 456 -5.83 11.93 2.94
N GLN A 457 -4.79 11.16 2.61
CA GLN A 457 -3.45 11.70 2.37
C GLN A 457 -2.69 10.82 1.37
N VAL A 458 -1.81 11.46 0.60
CA VAL A 458 -0.81 10.80 -0.25
C VAL A 458 0.56 11.34 0.09
N ILE A 459 1.50 10.44 0.39
CA ILE A 459 2.91 10.77 0.62
C ILE A 459 3.67 10.51 -0.70
N HIS A 460 4.23 11.58 -1.28
CA HIS A 460 4.88 11.58 -2.60
C HIS A 460 6.35 11.18 -2.55
N GLU A 461 6.61 9.95 -2.16
CA GLU A 461 7.96 9.40 -2.07
C GLU A 461 8.23 8.35 -3.15
N ASN A 462 9.48 8.24 -3.62
CA ASN A 462 9.86 7.32 -4.68
C ASN A 462 10.59 6.10 -4.11
N ASN A 463 10.35 4.93 -4.71
CA ASN A 463 10.92 3.64 -4.28
C ASN A 463 10.58 3.30 -2.82
N VAL A 464 9.36 3.60 -2.41
CA VAL A 464 8.91 3.35 -1.03
C VAL A 464 8.72 1.86 -0.81
N GLN A 465 9.27 1.35 0.29
CA GLN A 465 9.09 -0.04 0.72
C GLN A 465 8.76 -0.09 2.21
N CYS A 466 7.70 -0.80 2.58
CA CYS A 466 7.43 -1.13 3.97
C CYS A 466 8.43 -2.19 4.44
N LEU A 467 9.30 -1.85 5.39
CA LEU A 467 10.32 -2.76 5.91
C LEU A 467 9.79 -3.56 7.10
N TYR A 468 9.06 -2.90 7.99
CA TYR A 468 8.54 -3.50 9.21
C TYR A 468 7.18 -2.91 9.54
N THR A 469 6.29 -3.74 10.08
CA THR A 469 5.06 -3.29 10.71
C THR A 469 4.84 -4.11 11.97
N GLU A 470 4.75 -3.42 13.11
CA GLU A 470 4.54 -4.02 14.43
C GLU A 470 3.14 -4.62 14.58
N SER A 471 2.20 -4.16 13.74
CA SER A 471 0.87 -4.72 13.63
C SER A 471 0.99 -6.15 13.09
N SER A 472 1.34 -7.10 13.96
CA SER A 472 0.94 -8.47 13.78
C SER A 472 -0.57 -8.38 13.60
N PRO A 473 -1.10 -8.71 12.42
CA PRO A 473 -2.41 -8.18 12.03
C PRO A 473 -3.58 -8.64 12.88
N LEU A 474 -3.34 -9.43 13.93
CA LEU A 474 -4.30 -10.05 14.83
C LEU A 474 -3.88 -9.99 16.31
N ARG A 475 -2.85 -9.21 16.67
CA ARG A 475 -2.44 -9.01 18.08
C ARG A 475 -3.35 -8.06 18.87
N THR A 476 -4.35 -7.45 18.24
CA THR A 476 -5.36 -6.63 18.92
C THR A 476 -6.36 -7.51 19.66
N SER A 477 -5.92 -8.16 20.74
CA SER A 477 -6.85 -8.65 21.76
C SER A 477 -7.47 -7.44 22.46
N ILE A 478 -8.74 -7.19 22.18
CA ILE A 478 -9.60 -6.31 22.96
C ILE A 478 -9.67 -6.85 24.39
N GLY A 479 -9.15 -6.07 25.33
CA GLY A 479 -9.63 -6.04 26.71
C GLY A 479 -10.60 -4.87 26.87
N ASP A 480 -11.54 -4.99 27.80
CA ASP A 480 -12.68 -4.11 28.06
C ASP A 480 -12.48 -2.60 27.83
N PRO A 481 -13.50 -1.88 27.31
CA PRO A 481 -13.44 -0.45 27.02
C PRO A 481 -13.45 0.46 28.27
N ALA A 482 -13.36 -0.09 29.48
CA ALA A 482 -13.52 0.65 30.73
C ALA A 482 -12.23 0.89 31.53
N SER A 483 -11.06 0.40 31.09
CA SER A 483 -9.83 0.54 31.90
C SER A 483 -8.54 0.72 31.09
N GLN A 484 -8.56 1.53 30.04
CA GLN A 484 -7.31 2.01 29.44
C GLN A 484 -7.35 3.54 29.33
N ALA A 485 -6.59 4.19 30.21
CA ALA A 485 -5.97 5.46 29.88
C ALA A 485 -5.20 5.30 28.54
N PRO A 486 -5.08 6.34 27.70
CA PRO A 486 -4.45 6.23 26.40
C PRO A 486 -2.94 6.02 26.57
N SER A 487 -2.51 4.78 26.78
CA SER A 487 -1.12 4.40 26.57
C SER A 487 -0.92 4.41 25.05
N SER A 488 -0.20 5.40 24.57
CA SER A 488 0.29 5.54 23.21
C SER A 488 1.10 4.30 22.80
N SER A 489 0.44 3.24 22.33
CA SER A 489 1.11 2.21 21.53
C SER A 489 1.41 2.87 20.19
N ASN A 490 2.60 3.46 20.08
CA ASN A 490 3.10 3.97 18.82
C ASN A 490 3.23 2.79 17.85
N ASN A 491 2.21 2.52 17.03
CA ASN A 491 2.31 1.52 15.96
C ASN A 491 3.52 1.90 15.09
N SER A 492 4.65 1.22 15.30
CA SER A 492 5.90 1.55 14.64
C SER A 492 5.91 0.85 13.28
N THR A 493 5.69 1.63 12.22
CA THR A 493 5.86 1.15 10.83
C THR A 493 7.15 1.74 10.29
N LEU A 494 8.12 0.88 9.96
CA LEU A 494 9.40 1.32 9.40
C LEU A 494 9.33 1.24 7.88
N VAL A 495 9.74 2.31 7.23
CA VAL A 495 9.63 2.50 5.79
C VAL A 495 11.00 2.85 5.22
N SER A 496 11.38 2.22 4.12
CA SER A 496 12.52 2.62 3.30
C SER A 496 12.05 3.58 2.21
N CYS A 497 12.71 4.73 2.08
CA CYS A 497 12.56 5.62 0.92
C CYS A 497 13.92 6.22 0.55
N ALA A 498 14.29 6.17 -0.73
CA ALA A 498 15.51 6.80 -1.25
C ALA A 498 16.77 6.50 -0.41
N ASN A 499 16.96 5.22 -0.03
CA ASN A 499 18.06 4.73 0.81
C ASN A 499 18.07 5.26 2.26
N LYS A 500 16.97 5.82 2.74
CA LYS A 500 16.74 6.21 4.14
C LYS A 500 15.73 5.27 4.78
N ALA A 501 15.87 5.00 6.07
CA ALA A 501 14.84 4.29 6.83
C ALA A 501 14.18 5.23 7.84
N MET A 502 12.87 5.37 7.75
CA MET A 502 12.10 6.34 8.52
C MET A 502 10.89 5.65 9.14
N PHE A 503 10.52 6.07 10.35
CA PHE A 503 9.25 5.65 10.93
C PHE A 503 8.09 6.43 10.32
N LEU A 504 7.00 5.73 10.01
CA LEU A 504 5.70 6.33 9.72
C LEU A 504 4.97 6.50 11.04
N THR A 505 4.90 7.73 11.54
CA THR A 505 4.30 8.06 12.83
C THR A 505 2.99 8.81 12.65
N SER A 506 2.11 8.69 13.64
CA SER A 506 0.94 9.56 13.72
C SER A 506 1.38 11.00 13.97
N SER A 507 0.82 11.94 13.24
CA SER A 507 0.90 13.35 13.61
C SER A 507 0.14 13.52 14.93
N SER A 508 0.86 13.70 16.04
CA SER A 508 0.24 14.13 17.30
C SER A 508 -0.58 15.40 17.03
N ARG A 509 -1.87 15.39 17.36
CA ARG A 509 -2.66 16.62 17.44
C ARG A 509 -2.25 17.44 18.65
#